data_AF-A0AAN8UZZ6-F1
#
_entry.id   AF-A0AAN8UZZ6-F1
#
_cell.length_a   1.000
_cell.length_b   1.000
_cell.length_c   1.000
_cell.angle_alpha   90.00
_cell.angle_beta   90.00
_cell.angle_gamma   90.00
#
_symmetry.space_group_name_H-M   'P 1'
#
loop_
_entity.id
_entity.type
_entity.pdbx_description
1 polymer ?
#
loop_
_entity_poly.entity_id
_entity_poly.type
_entity_poly.pdbx_seq_one_letter_code
_entity_poly.pdbx_strand_id
1 'polypeptide(L)'
;MELSSTFLPLSYSDIAFSSSLSPFSLRLKTHLKNPKFHTPTSSNFKILAVAVDPQELPKTSPHRLLKELEERKKIVSPKKKFPPKKFILKPPLDDTKLAERFLNSPQLSLKAFPLLSSCLPSSRLNNADKTWMDEYLLEAKQALGYPLEPSDRFGDDNPAKQFDTLLYLAFQHPSCDRSKARHVRNGHSRLWFLGQFVLEMAFAEFFLQRYPRELPAPMRERVYGLIGKKFLPKWLKAASLHNLVFPYDEMDKLKSREREPVVKSVFWALFGAIYLCFGMPEVYRVLFEVFGMDPDDEECQPKLRRQLEDVDYVSVEFEGNKLTWQDVAAYRPPEDALFVHPRLFRACVPPGMHRFRGNIWDYDSRPQVMRTLGYPLAKTDRIPEITEARNIELGLGLQLCFLHPSKYKFEHPRFCYERLEYLGQKIQDLVMAERLLMKHLDAPGKWLQERHRRLVMNKFCGRYLREKYLHRFIIYSEQVQDSYEHNRRLRNPATTAVQQALHGLSYAVYGKPDVRRLMFEVFDFEQIQPKAV
;
A
#
# COMPACT_ATOMS: atom_id res chain seq x y z
N MET A 1 12.28 -40.06 -51.74
CA MET A 1 13.52 -39.34 -52.06
C MET A 1 14.10 -38.85 -50.75
N GLU A 2 15.12 -39.55 -50.29
CA GLU A 2 15.99 -39.11 -49.20
C GLU A 2 16.76 -37.87 -49.66
N LEU A 3 16.93 -36.89 -48.79
CA LEU A 3 18.22 -36.23 -48.59
C LEU A 3 18.31 -35.76 -47.12
N SER A 4 19.26 -36.39 -46.45
CA SER A 4 19.77 -36.15 -45.10
C SER A 4 20.83 -35.06 -45.09
N SER A 5 20.97 -34.34 -43.97
CA SER A 5 22.25 -33.79 -43.47
C SER A 5 22.04 -33.22 -42.05
N THR A 6 22.48 -33.96 -41.03
CA THR A 6 23.75 -33.84 -40.25
C THR A 6 23.61 -32.97 -38.99
N PHE A 7 23.51 -33.69 -37.87
CA PHE A 7 23.71 -33.20 -36.52
C PHE A 7 25.19 -32.88 -36.26
N LEU A 8 25.45 -31.72 -35.65
CA LEU A 8 26.69 -31.42 -34.94
C LEU A 8 26.33 -31.14 -33.47
N PRO A 9 26.96 -31.81 -32.49
CA PRO A 9 26.81 -31.50 -31.08
C PRO A 9 27.81 -30.41 -30.70
N LEU A 10 27.31 -29.19 -30.44
CA LEU A 10 28.13 -28.10 -29.92
C LEU A 10 28.14 -28.12 -28.39
N SER A 11 29.34 -27.87 -27.88
CA SER A 11 29.81 -28.09 -26.53
C SER A 11 29.05 -27.31 -25.45
N TYR A 12 28.88 -27.98 -24.30
CA TYR A 12 28.66 -27.32 -23.02
C TYR A 12 29.81 -26.34 -22.75
N SER A 13 29.50 -25.05 -22.81
CA SER A 13 30.33 -23.99 -22.25
C SER A 13 29.49 -23.24 -21.23
N ASP A 14 29.85 -23.46 -19.96
CA ASP A 14 29.40 -22.67 -18.82
C ASP A 14 29.75 -21.20 -19.05
N ILE A 15 28.73 -20.37 -19.30
CA ILE A 15 28.86 -18.92 -19.21
C ILE A 15 27.81 -18.43 -18.22
N ALA A 16 28.29 -18.34 -16.97
CA ALA A 16 27.65 -17.68 -15.87
C ALA A 16 27.50 -16.18 -16.15
N PHE A 17 26.28 -15.66 -16.07
CA PHE A 17 26.04 -14.22 -15.95
C PHE A 17 26.12 -13.79 -14.49
N SER A 18 27.05 -12.86 -14.25
CA SER A 18 27.34 -12.14 -13.02
C SER A 18 26.08 -11.53 -12.38
N SER A 19 25.80 -11.93 -11.14
CA SER A 19 24.91 -11.21 -10.23
C SER A 19 25.74 -10.56 -9.13
N SER A 20 25.97 -9.27 -9.25
CA SER A 20 26.59 -8.43 -8.22
C SER A 20 25.58 -8.06 -7.15
N LEU A 21 25.40 -8.94 -6.17
CA LEU A 21 24.88 -8.57 -4.85
C LEU A 21 25.70 -9.28 -3.77
N SER A 22 26.50 -8.49 -3.07
CA SER A 22 27.37 -8.92 -1.97
C SER A 22 26.57 -9.15 -0.68
N PRO A 23 26.74 -10.30 -0.01
CA PRO A 23 26.45 -10.45 1.41
C PRO A 23 27.75 -10.57 2.22
N PHE A 24 28.01 -9.58 3.07
CA PHE A 24 29.04 -9.65 4.11
C PHE A 24 28.70 -10.80 5.07
N SER A 25 29.63 -11.74 5.23
CA SER A 25 29.52 -12.90 6.11
C SER A 25 30.38 -12.69 7.36
N LEU A 26 29.74 -12.61 8.53
CA LEU A 26 30.42 -12.78 9.82
C LEU A 26 30.49 -14.28 10.14
N ARG A 27 31.69 -14.83 10.01
CA ARG A 27 32.02 -16.23 10.28
C ARG A 27 32.43 -16.37 11.74
N LEU A 28 31.49 -16.74 12.62
CA LEU A 28 31.78 -17.24 13.96
C LEU A 28 31.87 -18.77 13.89
N LYS A 29 33.09 -19.31 13.98
CA LYS A 29 33.34 -20.74 14.20
C LYS A 29 33.55 -20.96 15.70
N THR A 30 32.75 -21.87 16.23
CA THR A 30 32.80 -22.47 17.56
C THR A 30 33.98 -23.43 17.68
N HIS A 31 34.66 -23.44 18.83
CA HIS A 31 35.21 -24.68 19.40
C HIS A 31 35.36 -24.54 20.91
N LEU A 32 34.67 -25.44 21.64
CA LEU A 32 34.75 -25.66 23.09
C LEU A 32 36.16 -26.06 23.53
N LYS A 33 36.56 -25.65 24.74
CA LYS A 33 37.15 -26.50 25.81
C LYS A 33 37.36 -25.67 27.10
N ASN A 34 36.81 -26.13 28.22
CA ASN A 34 37.15 -25.68 29.58
C ASN A 34 38.50 -26.30 30.00
N PRO A 35 39.28 -25.63 30.87
CA PRO A 35 39.32 -26.10 32.26
C PRO A 35 39.41 -24.96 33.31
N LYS A 36 39.32 -25.39 34.57
CA LYS A 36 39.14 -24.60 35.80
C LYS A 36 40.46 -24.21 36.51
N PHE A 37 40.32 -23.20 37.38
CA PHE A 37 40.99 -22.90 38.66
C PHE A 37 42.46 -22.41 38.73
N HIS A 38 42.61 -21.27 39.42
CA HIS A 38 43.47 -20.95 40.58
C HIS A 38 44.22 -19.61 40.46
N THR A 39 43.94 -18.71 41.40
CA THR A 39 44.84 -17.62 41.81
C THR A 39 46.07 -18.22 42.50
N PRO A 40 47.27 -17.61 42.41
CA PRO A 40 47.68 -16.77 43.54
C PRO A 40 48.67 -15.61 43.23
N THR A 41 48.62 -14.65 44.17
CA THR A 41 49.73 -13.90 44.82
C THR A 41 50.71 -13.00 44.05
N SER A 42 50.65 -11.73 44.49
CA SER A 42 51.66 -10.68 44.57
C SER A 42 53.14 -11.06 44.69
N SER A 43 54.01 -10.25 44.09
CA SER A 43 55.24 -9.80 44.75
C SER A 43 55.65 -8.41 44.25
N ASN A 44 55.79 -7.49 45.20
CA ASN A 44 56.26 -6.12 45.01
C ASN A 44 57.73 -6.09 44.59
N PHE A 45 58.05 -5.30 43.57
CA PHE A 45 59.38 -4.70 43.43
C PHE A 45 59.22 -3.19 43.18
N LYS A 46 59.66 -2.40 44.17
CA LYS A 46 59.87 -0.96 44.02
C LYS A 46 61.23 -0.76 43.37
N ILE A 47 61.25 -0.16 42.19
CA ILE A 47 62.47 0.37 41.56
C ILE A 47 62.32 1.90 41.54
N LEU A 48 63.26 2.58 42.20
CA LEU A 48 63.42 4.03 42.19
C LEU A 48 63.99 4.46 40.84
N ALA A 49 63.26 5.27 40.08
CA ALA A 49 63.73 5.86 38.84
C ALA A 49 64.21 7.30 39.07
N VAL A 50 65.47 7.54 38.69
CA VAL A 50 66.10 8.86 38.56
C VAL A 50 65.40 9.64 37.45
N ALA A 51 65.06 10.90 37.71
CA ALA A 51 64.42 11.78 36.75
C ALA A 51 65.38 12.14 35.61
N VAL A 52 64.98 11.82 34.37
CA VAL A 52 65.55 12.38 33.14
C VAL A 52 64.38 12.99 32.36
N ASP A 53 64.55 14.24 31.94
CA ASP A 53 63.58 15.03 31.17
C ASP A 53 63.26 14.40 29.79
N PRO A 54 62.08 14.71 29.21
CA PRO A 54 61.40 13.80 28.30
C PRO A 54 61.91 13.91 26.85
N GLN A 55 62.55 12.84 26.35
CA GLN A 55 62.67 12.59 24.91
C GLN A 55 61.40 11.93 24.36
N GLU A 56 60.95 12.37 23.18
CA GLU A 56 59.75 11.88 22.52
C GLU A 56 59.79 10.37 22.25
N LEU A 57 58.78 9.66 22.75
CA LEU A 57 58.71 8.19 22.65
C LEU A 57 58.39 7.70 21.22
N PRO A 58 59.03 6.61 20.75
CA PRO A 58 58.77 6.01 19.43
C PRO A 58 57.30 5.61 19.23
N LYS A 59 56.83 5.70 17.98
CA LYS A 59 55.42 5.52 17.57
C LYS A 59 54.77 4.19 17.96
N THR A 60 55.55 3.16 18.30
CA THR A 60 55.07 1.81 18.61
C THR A 60 55.20 1.43 20.09
N SER A 61 55.52 2.37 20.98
CA SER A 61 55.67 2.08 22.41
C SER A 61 54.32 1.91 23.14
N PRO A 62 54.15 0.88 23.97
CA PRO A 62 52.90 0.64 24.72
C PRO A 62 52.58 1.76 25.72
N HIS A 63 53.58 2.50 26.20
CA HIS A 63 53.39 3.67 27.06
C HIS A 63 52.70 4.84 26.36
N ARG A 64 52.91 5.02 25.05
CA ARG A 64 52.21 6.06 24.27
C ARG A 64 50.73 5.72 24.08
N LEU A 65 50.41 4.45 23.87
CA LEU A 65 49.02 3.96 23.80
C LEU A 65 48.28 4.11 25.13
N LEU A 66 48.97 3.88 26.26
CA LEU A 66 48.40 4.12 27.58
C LEU A 66 48.15 5.62 27.83
N LYS A 67 49.07 6.48 27.38
CA LYS A 67 48.92 7.94 27.46
C LYS A 67 47.78 8.45 26.56
N GLU A 68 47.62 7.91 25.35
CA GLU A 68 46.47 8.17 24.48
C GLU A 68 45.15 7.64 25.07
N LEU A 69 45.16 6.49 25.76
CA LEU A 69 43.98 5.98 26.46
C LEU A 69 43.61 6.84 27.67
N GLU A 70 44.59 7.38 28.39
CA GLU A 70 44.36 8.35 29.47
C GLU A 70 43.87 9.70 28.95
N GLU A 71 44.38 10.17 27.81
CA GLU A 71 43.87 11.36 27.13
C GLU A 71 42.44 11.13 26.60
N ARG A 72 42.14 9.95 26.06
CA ARG A 72 40.77 9.56 25.67
C ARG A 72 39.83 9.41 26.88
N LYS A 73 40.35 9.01 28.05
CA LYS A 73 39.59 9.03 29.31
C LYS A 73 39.37 10.45 29.86
N LYS A 74 40.29 11.39 29.60
CA LYS A 74 40.08 12.83 29.88
C LYS A 74 39.07 13.47 28.92
N ILE A 75 38.92 12.93 27.71
CA ILE A 75 37.89 13.30 26.72
C ILE A 75 36.60 12.46 26.94
N VAL A 76 36.38 11.94 28.15
CA VAL A 76 35.02 11.59 28.57
C VAL A 76 34.26 12.92 28.66
N SER A 77 33.29 13.06 27.75
CA SER A 77 32.33 14.15 27.67
C SER A 77 32.05 14.74 29.06
N PRO A 78 32.11 16.08 29.23
CA PRO A 78 31.84 16.68 30.52
C PRO A 78 30.51 16.12 31.00
N LYS A 79 30.47 15.55 32.21
CA LYS A 79 29.21 15.12 32.84
C LYS A 79 28.29 16.33 32.76
N LYS A 80 27.39 16.34 31.76
CA LYS A 80 26.37 17.36 31.63
C LYS A 80 25.69 17.34 32.99
N LYS A 81 25.83 18.40 33.78
CA LYS A 81 24.93 18.65 34.90
C LYS A 81 23.55 18.57 34.27
N PHE A 82 22.86 17.45 34.46
CA PHE A 82 21.48 17.37 34.06
C PHE A 82 20.81 18.55 34.76
N PRO A 83 20.18 19.49 34.03
CA PRO A 83 19.37 20.48 34.72
C PRO A 83 18.42 19.70 35.64
N PRO A 84 18.06 20.26 36.82
CA PRO A 84 17.12 19.59 37.72
C PRO A 84 15.96 19.09 36.86
N LYS A 85 15.51 17.85 37.09
CA LYS A 85 14.36 17.25 36.40
C LYS A 85 13.14 18.14 36.68
N LYS A 86 13.03 19.27 35.98
CA LYS A 86 11.77 19.95 35.73
C LYS A 86 10.95 18.86 35.09
N PHE A 87 9.92 18.42 35.79
CA PHE A 87 8.95 17.49 35.26
C PHE A 87 8.66 17.90 33.81
N ILE A 88 9.21 17.15 32.85
CA ILE A 88 8.93 17.30 31.40
C ILE A 88 7.55 16.67 31.12
N LEU A 89 6.68 16.69 32.11
CA LEU A 89 5.26 16.50 31.92
C LEU A 89 4.77 17.93 31.79
N LYS A 90 4.40 18.31 30.56
CA LYS A 90 3.50 19.45 30.40
C LYS A 90 2.39 19.24 31.43
N PRO A 91 2.05 20.25 32.25
CA PRO A 91 0.93 20.11 33.17
C PRO A 91 -0.25 19.54 32.39
N PRO A 92 -1.01 18.59 32.98
CA PRO A 92 -2.16 18.01 32.30
C PRO A 92 -2.98 19.17 31.72
N LEU A 93 -3.34 19.04 30.44
CA LEU A 93 -4.17 20.04 29.78
C LEU A 93 -5.40 20.24 30.66
N ASP A 94 -5.67 21.50 30.99
CA ASP A 94 -6.90 21.90 31.67
C ASP A 94 -8.09 21.28 30.91
N ASP A 95 -8.86 20.43 31.59
CA ASP A 95 -9.91 19.61 30.98
C ASP A 95 -10.95 20.49 30.26
N THR A 96 -11.17 21.71 30.76
CA THR A 96 -12.04 22.72 30.13
C THR A 96 -11.50 23.15 28.76
N LYS A 97 -10.22 23.52 28.69
CA LYS A 97 -9.53 23.92 27.45
C LYS A 97 -9.41 22.76 26.47
N LEU A 98 -9.29 21.54 26.97
CA LEU A 98 -9.28 20.34 26.13
C LEU A 98 -10.67 20.07 25.52
N ALA A 99 -11.73 20.15 26.34
CA ALA A 99 -13.11 20.01 25.88
C ALA A 99 -13.47 21.08 24.83
N GLU A 100 -13.11 22.34 25.07
CA GLU A 100 -13.29 23.42 24.10
C GLU A 100 -12.54 23.17 22.79
N ARG A 101 -11.32 22.61 22.85
CA ARG A 101 -10.58 22.25 21.64
C ARG A 101 -11.28 21.16 20.84
N PHE A 102 -11.86 20.16 21.49
CA PHE A 102 -12.59 19.10 20.81
C PHE A 102 -13.89 19.62 20.18
N LEU A 103 -14.67 20.42 20.91
CA LEU A 103 -15.90 21.03 20.40
C LEU A 103 -15.65 21.95 19.21
N ASN A 104 -14.52 22.67 19.21
CA ASN A 104 -14.14 23.59 18.14
C ASN A 104 -13.33 22.93 17.01
N SER A 105 -13.04 21.62 17.10
CA SER A 105 -12.18 20.93 16.14
C SER A 105 -12.93 20.64 14.84
N PRO A 106 -12.45 21.13 13.68
CA PRO A 106 -13.00 20.73 12.39
C PRO A 106 -13.00 19.21 12.19
N GLN A 107 -12.03 18.49 12.77
CA GLN A 107 -11.94 17.03 12.68
C GLN A 107 -13.12 16.26 13.25
N LEU A 108 -13.89 16.87 14.14
CA LEU A 108 -15.05 16.25 14.79
C LEU A 108 -16.37 16.88 14.37
N SER A 109 -16.34 17.79 13.39
CA SER A 109 -17.51 18.57 12.99
C SER A 109 -18.53 17.79 12.16
N LEU A 110 -18.07 16.84 11.32
CA LEU A 110 -18.94 16.17 10.35
C LEU A 110 -19.31 14.75 10.83
N LYS A 111 -20.51 14.62 11.39
CA LYS A 111 -21.05 13.33 11.84
C LYS A 111 -21.45 12.42 10.67
N ALA A 112 -21.94 12.99 9.58
CA ALA A 112 -22.37 12.24 8.39
C ALA A 112 -21.18 11.65 7.60
N PHE A 113 -20.02 12.31 7.64
CA PHE A 113 -18.83 11.93 6.88
C PHE A 113 -17.61 11.71 7.80
N PRO A 114 -17.60 10.66 8.62
CA PRO A 114 -16.55 10.45 9.62
C PRO A 114 -15.15 10.29 9.00
N LEU A 115 -15.04 9.68 7.82
CA LEU A 115 -13.78 9.54 7.11
C LEU A 115 -13.26 10.91 6.63
N LEU A 116 -14.10 11.73 6.00
CA LEU A 116 -13.73 13.07 5.56
C LEU A 116 -13.36 13.93 6.76
N SER A 117 -14.20 13.92 7.80
CA SER A 117 -13.97 14.64 9.06
C SER A 117 -12.60 14.31 9.63
N SER A 118 -12.21 13.03 9.61
CA SER A 118 -10.91 12.61 10.13
C SER A 118 -9.71 13.22 9.38
N CYS A 119 -9.87 13.70 8.15
CA CYS A 119 -8.79 14.30 7.35
C CYS A 119 -8.76 15.84 7.43
N LEU A 120 -9.76 16.47 8.05
CA LEU A 120 -9.76 17.91 8.33
C LEU A 120 -8.65 18.27 9.34
N PRO A 121 -8.29 19.57 9.49
CA PRO A 121 -7.28 19.97 10.46
C PRO A 121 -7.85 19.94 11.88
N SER A 122 -7.04 19.54 12.86
CA SER A 122 -7.48 19.44 14.26
C SER A 122 -7.80 20.79 14.92
N SER A 123 -7.34 21.89 14.32
CA SER A 123 -7.68 23.26 14.68
C SER A 123 -8.03 24.07 13.44
N ARG A 124 -8.77 25.18 13.63
CA ARG A 124 -9.12 26.10 12.55
C ARG A 124 -7.87 26.71 11.91
N LEU A 125 -8.00 27.04 10.63
CA LEU A 125 -6.97 27.70 9.84
C LEU A 125 -6.74 29.14 10.34
N ASN A 126 -5.49 29.58 10.35
CA ASN A 126 -5.08 30.91 10.77
C ASN A 126 -5.25 31.93 9.64
N ASN A 127 -5.08 33.22 9.93
CA ASN A 127 -5.18 34.28 8.91
C ASN A 127 -4.17 34.09 7.76
N ALA A 128 -2.94 33.64 8.06
CA ALA A 128 -1.94 33.36 7.03
C ALA A 128 -2.32 32.19 6.09
N ASP A 129 -3.14 31.27 6.58
CA ASP A 129 -3.65 30.15 5.78
C ASP A 129 -4.77 30.65 4.86
N LYS A 130 -5.66 31.52 5.39
CA LYS A 130 -6.72 32.16 4.61
C LYS A 130 -6.16 33.04 3.50
N THR A 131 -5.13 33.84 3.77
CA THR A 131 -4.49 34.67 2.72
C THR A 131 -3.94 33.82 1.59
N TRP A 132 -3.36 32.65 1.90
CA TRP A 132 -2.93 31.72 0.84
C TRP A 132 -4.12 31.18 0.05
N MET A 133 -5.22 30.83 0.73
CA MET A 133 -6.43 30.36 0.05
C MET A 133 -6.98 31.44 -0.89
N ASP A 134 -7.01 32.70 -0.44
CA ASP A 134 -7.50 33.81 -1.25
C ASP A 134 -6.60 34.07 -2.48
N GLU A 135 -5.28 33.91 -2.35
CA GLU A 135 -4.31 34.16 -3.42
C GLU A 135 -4.19 33.02 -4.44
N TYR A 136 -4.16 31.76 -3.99
CA TYR A 136 -3.70 30.63 -4.80
C TYR A 136 -4.76 29.57 -5.10
N LEU A 137 -5.88 29.56 -4.37
CA LEU A 137 -6.89 28.52 -4.54
C LEU A 137 -7.58 28.59 -5.89
N LEU A 138 -7.76 29.81 -6.43
CA LEU A 138 -8.36 30.02 -7.75
C LEU A 138 -7.48 29.41 -8.85
N GLU A 139 -6.16 29.60 -8.79
CA GLU A 139 -5.21 28.98 -9.72
C GLU A 139 -5.29 27.45 -9.65
N ALA A 140 -5.34 26.89 -8.43
CA ALA A 140 -5.46 25.45 -8.23
C ALA A 140 -6.78 24.89 -8.80
N LYS A 141 -7.90 25.56 -8.54
CA LYS A 141 -9.23 25.17 -9.05
C LYS A 141 -9.29 25.26 -10.56
N GLN A 142 -8.78 26.34 -11.14
CA GLN A 142 -8.73 26.53 -12.59
C GLN A 142 -7.91 25.44 -13.26
N ALA A 143 -6.71 25.13 -12.73
CA ALA A 143 -5.86 24.07 -13.24
C ALA A 143 -6.51 22.68 -13.17
N LEU A 144 -7.31 22.42 -12.13
CA LEU A 144 -8.02 21.15 -11.94
C LEU A 144 -9.40 21.07 -12.64
N GLY A 145 -9.85 22.17 -13.24
CA GLY A 145 -11.16 22.27 -13.90
C GLY A 145 -12.35 22.31 -12.94
N TYR A 146 -12.19 22.87 -11.74
CA TYR A 146 -13.26 23.04 -10.76
C TYR A 146 -13.91 24.43 -10.81
N PRO A 147 -15.18 24.56 -10.37
CA PRO A 147 -15.83 25.87 -10.23
C PRO A 147 -15.01 26.80 -9.33
N LEU A 148 -14.82 28.04 -9.77
CA LEU A 148 -14.05 29.05 -9.05
C LEU A 148 -14.76 29.58 -7.80
N GLU A 149 -16.06 29.33 -7.68
CA GLU A 149 -16.84 29.76 -6.53
C GLU A 149 -16.38 29.07 -5.23
N PRO A 150 -16.52 29.73 -4.07
CA PRO A 150 -16.20 29.12 -2.79
C PRO A 150 -17.06 27.88 -2.52
N SER A 151 -16.43 26.82 -2.03
CA SER A 151 -17.12 25.57 -1.67
C SER A 151 -18.11 25.74 -0.51
N ASP A 152 -18.00 26.81 0.27
CA ASP A 152 -18.92 27.12 1.38
C ASP A 152 -20.38 27.29 0.94
N ARG A 153 -20.65 27.48 -0.37
CA ARG A 153 -22.00 27.55 -0.93
C ARG A 153 -22.74 26.21 -0.94
N PHE A 154 -22.00 25.10 -0.87
CA PHE A 154 -22.62 23.78 -0.79
C PHE A 154 -23.26 23.56 0.59
N GLY A 155 -24.37 22.81 0.62
CA GLY A 155 -25.04 22.44 1.88
C GLY A 155 -24.14 21.56 2.78
N ASP A 156 -24.45 21.51 4.08
CA ASP A 156 -23.69 20.72 5.07
C ASP A 156 -23.66 19.21 4.77
N ASP A 157 -24.67 18.73 4.03
CA ASP A 157 -24.77 17.33 3.60
C ASP A 157 -23.89 16.99 2.40
N ASN A 158 -23.23 17.98 1.77
CA ASN A 158 -22.38 17.73 0.63
C ASN A 158 -20.88 17.73 1.04
N PRO A 159 -20.15 16.61 0.86
CA PRO A 159 -18.73 16.54 1.20
C PRO A 159 -17.87 17.55 0.42
N ALA A 160 -18.31 17.99 -0.77
CA ALA A 160 -17.65 19.00 -1.57
C ALA A 160 -17.52 20.37 -0.87
N LYS A 161 -18.32 20.63 0.17
CA LYS A 161 -18.20 21.85 0.99
C LYS A 161 -16.79 22.01 1.57
N GLN A 162 -16.13 20.90 1.91
CA GLN A 162 -14.80 20.93 2.52
C GLN A 162 -13.66 20.94 1.50
N PHE A 163 -13.97 20.94 0.20
CA PHE A 163 -12.98 20.78 -0.85
C PHE A 163 -11.89 21.85 -0.79
N ASP A 164 -12.24 23.11 -0.58
CA ASP A 164 -11.29 24.23 -0.48
C ASP A 164 -10.28 24.05 0.66
N THR A 165 -10.76 23.59 1.81
CA THR A 165 -9.90 23.30 2.97
C THR A 165 -8.96 22.12 2.67
N LEU A 166 -9.48 21.03 2.08
CA LEU A 166 -8.67 19.86 1.77
C LEU A 166 -7.67 20.12 0.64
N LEU A 167 -8.05 20.93 -0.35
CA LEU A 167 -7.19 21.35 -1.45
C LEU A 167 -6.05 22.22 -0.93
N TYR A 168 -6.33 23.19 -0.05
CA TYR A 168 -5.30 23.93 0.68
C TYR A 168 -4.31 22.97 1.36
N LEU A 169 -4.81 22.03 2.18
CA LEU A 169 -3.97 21.08 2.91
C LEU A 169 -3.14 20.18 1.97
N ALA A 170 -3.64 19.85 0.79
CA ALA A 170 -2.92 19.02 -0.17
C ALA A 170 -1.61 19.69 -0.64
N PHE A 171 -1.55 21.01 -0.73
CA PHE A 171 -0.34 21.76 -1.09
C PHE A 171 0.60 22.05 0.09
N GLN A 172 0.19 21.82 1.34
CA GLN A 172 1.01 22.14 2.53
C GLN A 172 2.03 21.03 2.90
N HIS A 173 2.94 20.73 1.98
CA HIS A 173 3.98 19.72 2.20
C HIS A 173 5.03 20.13 3.26
N PRO A 174 5.76 19.19 3.89
CA PRO A 174 6.67 19.47 5.01
C PRO A 174 7.83 20.43 4.74
N SER A 175 8.15 20.68 3.47
CA SER A 175 9.22 21.63 3.09
C SER A 175 8.69 23.06 2.92
N CYS A 176 7.37 23.27 2.94
CA CYS A 176 6.78 24.60 2.91
C CYS A 176 6.88 25.27 4.29
N ASP A 177 7.20 26.55 4.33
CA ASP A 177 7.30 27.33 5.58
C ASP A 177 6.01 27.32 6.41
N ARG A 178 4.85 27.24 5.75
CA ARG A 178 3.52 27.22 6.39
C ARG A 178 3.24 25.89 7.09
N SER A 179 3.90 24.81 6.70
CA SER A 179 3.81 23.49 7.34
C SER A 179 4.43 23.43 8.75
N LYS A 180 4.95 24.55 9.27
CA LYS A 180 5.37 24.70 10.68
C LYS A 180 4.20 24.46 11.64
N ALA A 181 2.97 24.79 11.24
CA ALA A 181 1.78 24.52 12.01
C ALA A 181 1.48 23.01 12.06
N ARG A 182 1.35 22.44 13.28
CA ARG A 182 1.18 20.99 13.46
C ARG A 182 -0.09 20.46 12.79
N HIS A 183 -1.21 21.19 12.89
CA HIS A 183 -2.49 20.75 12.33
C HIS A 183 -2.48 20.72 10.79
N VAL A 184 -1.81 21.70 10.16
CA VAL A 184 -1.61 21.75 8.71
C VAL A 184 -0.75 20.59 8.23
N ARG A 185 0.43 20.40 8.85
CA ARG A 185 1.34 19.29 8.51
C ARG A 185 0.69 17.93 8.68
N ASN A 186 -0.08 17.77 9.77
CA ASN A 186 -0.82 16.54 10.01
C ASN A 186 -1.92 16.33 8.96
N GLY A 187 -2.70 17.36 8.63
CA GLY A 187 -3.72 17.33 7.58
C GLY A 187 -3.16 16.88 6.23
N HIS A 188 -2.10 17.55 5.75
CA HIS A 188 -1.39 17.16 4.52
C HIS A 188 -0.95 15.69 4.56
N SER A 189 -0.27 15.29 5.63
CA SER A 189 0.25 13.92 5.75
C SER A 189 -0.84 12.85 5.74
N ARG A 190 -2.03 13.15 6.29
CA ARG A 190 -3.18 12.23 6.34
C ARG A 190 -3.81 12.07 4.96
N LEU A 191 -3.98 13.18 4.22
CA LEU A 191 -4.44 13.15 2.83
C LEU A 191 -3.47 12.38 1.94
N TRP A 192 -2.17 12.65 2.07
CA TRP A 192 -1.11 11.93 1.37
C TRP A 192 -1.15 10.42 1.62
N PHE A 193 -1.36 10.02 2.88
CA PHE A 193 -1.49 8.60 3.27
C PHE A 193 -2.70 7.93 2.59
N LEU A 194 -3.86 8.56 2.62
CA LEU A 194 -5.07 8.03 1.97
C LEU A 194 -4.91 7.95 0.45
N GLY A 195 -4.49 9.06 -0.15
CA GLY A 195 -4.44 9.21 -1.59
C GLY A 195 -3.48 8.27 -2.30
N GLN A 196 -2.45 7.77 -1.60
CA GLN A 196 -1.63 6.67 -2.10
C GLN A 196 -2.51 5.46 -2.50
N PHE A 197 -3.35 5.00 -1.58
CA PHE A 197 -4.13 3.77 -1.77
C PHE A 197 -5.33 4.00 -2.68
N VAL A 198 -5.89 5.21 -2.69
CA VAL A 198 -6.91 5.62 -3.67
C VAL A 198 -6.36 5.47 -5.09
N LEU A 199 -5.18 6.03 -5.37
CA LEU A 199 -4.56 5.95 -6.69
C LEU A 199 -4.23 4.52 -7.09
N GLU A 200 -3.64 3.74 -6.18
CA GLU A 200 -3.32 2.34 -6.44
C GLU A 200 -4.58 1.51 -6.74
N MET A 201 -5.70 1.80 -6.07
CA MET A 201 -6.99 1.16 -6.34
C MET A 201 -7.59 1.61 -7.67
N ALA A 202 -7.61 2.91 -7.95
CA ALA A 202 -8.15 3.47 -9.19
C ALA A 202 -7.47 2.84 -10.41
N PHE A 203 -6.14 2.80 -10.43
CA PHE A 203 -5.40 2.16 -11.51
C PHE A 203 -5.62 0.64 -11.59
N ALA A 204 -5.75 -0.06 -10.46
CA ALA A 204 -6.03 -1.49 -10.49
C ALA A 204 -7.38 -1.79 -11.15
N GLU A 205 -8.44 -1.06 -10.76
CA GLU A 205 -9.77 -1.21 -11.37
C GLU A 205 -9.75 -0.88 -12.87
N PHE A 206 -9.09 0.23 -13.23
CA PHE A 206 -9.01 0.67 -14.62
C PHE A 206 -8.25 -0.34 -15.49
N PHE A 207 -7.06 -0.75 -15.08
CA PHE A 207 -6.22 -1.65 -15.90
C PHE A 207 -6.74 -3.07 -15.95
N LEU A 208 -7.40 -3.56 -14.89
CA LEU A 208 -8.06 -4.88 -14.93
C LEU A 208 -9.16 -4.91 -15.99
N GLN A 209 -9.96 -3.84 -16.10
CA GLN A 209 -11.05 -3.73 -17.07
C GLN A 209 -10.57 -3.39 -18.48
N ARG A 210 -9.55 -2.53 -18.63
CA ARG A 210 -8.98 -2.14 -19.93
C ARG A 210 -8.17 -3.26 -20.58
N TYR A 211 -7.46 -4.06 -19.78
CA TYR A 211 -6.64 -5.20 -20.25
C TYR A 211 -7.11 -6.51 -19.58
N PRO A 212 -8.31 -7.01 -19.93
CA PRO A 212 -8.91 -8.17 -19.27
C PRO A 212 -8.12 -9.46 -19.48
N ARG A 213 -7.32 -9.54 -20.56
CA ARG A 213 -6.51 -10.70 -20.95
C ARG A 213 -5.04 -10.62 -20.49
N GLU A 214 -4.58 -9.48 -19.97
CA GLU A 214 -3.21 -9.35 -19.45
C GLU A 214 -3.09 -9.91 -18.03
N LEU A 215 -1.89 -10.34 -17.64
CA LEU A 215 -1.61 -10.72 -16.25
C LEU A 215 -1.42 -9.47 -15.36
N PRO A 216 -1.56 -9.58 -14.03
CA PRO A 216 -1.36 -8.45 -13.12
C PRO A 216 0.06 -7.83 -13.15
N ALA A 217 1.08 -8.59 -13.56
CA ALA A 217 2.46 -8.10 -13.58
C ALA A 217 2.67 -6.95 -14.59
N PRO A 218 2.30 -7.10 -15.89
CA PRO A 218 2.22 -5.99 -16.84
C PRO A 218 1.48 -4.75 -16.31
N MET A 219 0.33 -4.94 -15.66
CA MET A 219 -0.45 -3.83 -15.11
C MET A 219 0.33 -3.04 -14.05
N ARG A 220 1.05 -3.72 -13.16
CA ARG A 220 1.90 -3.07 -12.16
C ARG A 220 3.04 -2.26 -12.78
N GLU A 221 3.58 -2.71 -13.92
CA GLU A 221 4.60 -1.96 -14.66
C GLU A 221 4.02 -0.69 -15.27
N ARG A 222 2.81 -0.77 -15.87
CA ARG A 222 2.09 0.41 -16.39
C ARG A 222 1.85 1.45 -15.30
N VAL A 223 1.35 1.02 -14.14
CA VAL A 223 1.15 1.91 -12.98
C VAL A 223 2.47 2.56 -12.54
N TYR A 224 3.54 1.77 -12.47
CA TYR A 224 4.85 2.32 -12.12
C TYR A 224 5.40 3.30 -13.16
N GLY A 225 5.11 3.08 -14.45
CA GLY A 225 5.39 4.02 -15.53
C GLY A 225 4.65 5.35 -15.36
N LEU A 226 3.36 5.32 -15.03
CA LEU A 226 2.55 6.54 -14.91
C LEU A 226 2.86 7.35 -13.64
N ILE A 227 2.87 6.70 -12.47
CA ILE A 227 3.03 7.38 -11.17
C ILE A 227 4.40 7.14 -10.52
N GLY A 228 5.38 6.73 -11.31
CA GLY A 228 6.77 6.59 -10.89
C GLY A 228 7.37 7.93 -10.48
N LYS A 229 8.39 7.89 -9.62
CA LYS A 229 9.04 9.11 -9.08
C LYS A 229 9.54 10.07 -10.16
N LYS A 230 9.93 9.52 -11.32
CA LYS A 230 10.42 10.28 -12.48
C LYS A 230 9.32 11.02 -13.25
N PHE A 231 8.09 10.52 -13.21
CA PHE A 231 6.98 10.99 -14.04
C PHE A 231 6.09 11.99 -13.30
N LEU A 232 5.93 11.86 -11.98
CA LEU A 232 5.11 12.77 -11.19
C LEU A 232 5.47 14.26 -11.36
N PRO A 233 6.75 14.68 -11.46
CA PRO A 233 7.08 16.06 -11.76
C PRO A 233 6.61 16.50 -13.16
N LYS A 234 6.68 15.61 -14.17
CA LYS A 234 6.18 15.89 -15.52
C LYS A 234 4.68 16.21 -15.47
N TRP A 235 3.91 15.40 -14.74
CA TRP A 235 2.45 15.58 -14.61
C TRP A 235 2.07 16.85 -13.86
N LEU A 236 2.74 17.19 -12.75
CA LEU A 236 2.50 18.47 -12.06
C LEU A 236 2.81 19.68 -12.95
N LYS A 237 3.83 19.59 -13.81
CA LYS A 237 4.14 20.65 -14.78
C LYS A 237 3.09 20.74 -15.87
N ALA A 238 2.63 19.59 -16.39
CA ALA A 238 1.59 19.51 -17.42
C ALA A 238 0.26 20.12 -16.94
N ALA A 239 -0.10 19.92 -15.67
CA ALA A 239 -1.27 20.54 -15.05
C ALA A 239 -1.03 21.97 -14.54
N SER A 240 0.14 22.58 -14.81
CA SER A 240 0.51 23.92 -14.33
C SER A 240 0.48 24.12 -12.81
N LEU A 241 0.55 23.05 -12.01
CA LEU A 241 0.49 23.10 -10.55
C LEU A 241 1.86 23.27 -9.87
N HIS A 242 2.94 23.23 -10.64
CA HIS A 242 4.32 23.26 -10.12
C HIS A 242 4.65 24.54 -9.34
N ASN A 243 4.12 25.70 -9.73
CA ASN A 243 4.32 26.98 -9.03
C ASN A 243 3.67 27.00 -7.64
N LEU A 244 2.54 26.29 -7.48
CA LEU A 244 1.88 26.16 -6.18
C LEU A 244 2.66 25.26 -5.22
N VAL A 245 3.37 24.26 -5.76
CA VAL A 245 4.22 23.36 -4.98
C VAL A 245 5.55 24.00 -4.61
N PHE A 246 6.16 24.74 -5.54
CA PHE A 246 7.44 25.42 -5.34
C PHE A 246 7.31 26.92 -5.70
N PRO A 247 6.81 27.77 -4.78
CA PRO A 247 6.55 29.18 -5.10
C PRO A 247 7.80 30.00 -5.40
N TYR A 248 8.94 29.64 -4.79
CA TYR A 248 10.19 30.40 -4.88
C TYR A 248 11.27 29.72 -5.72
N ASP A 249 11.15 28.41 -5.92
CA ASP A 249 12.17 27.59 -6.56
C ASP A 249 11.68 27.09 -7.92
N GLU A 250 12.53 27.18 -8.95
CA GLU A 250 12.26 26.48 -10.19
C GLU A 250 12.40 24.97 -9.98
N MET A 251 11.30 24.24 -10.17
CA MET A 251 11.23 22.79 -9.95
C MET A 251 12.32 22.01 -10.71
N ASP A 252 12.73 22.47 -11.89
CA ASP A 252 13.74 21.79 -12.72
C ASP A 252 15.17 21.97 -12.17
N LYS A 253 15.43 23.04 -11.42
CA LYS A 253 16.74 23.32 -10.78
C LYS A 253 16.93 22.54 -9.47
N LEU A 254 15.83 22.06 -8.87
CA LEU A 254 15.87 21.31 -7.62
C LEU A 254 16.51 19.92 -7.80
N LYS A 255 17.26 19.48 -6.78
CA LYS A 255 17.82 18.13 -6.75
C LYS A 255 16.69 17.11 -6.70
N SER A 256 16.83 16.03 -7.50
CA SER A 256 15.83 14.94 -7.54
C SER A 256 15.47 14.39 -6.16
N ARG A 257 16.43 14.29 -5.24
CA ARG A 257 16.21 13.82 -3.85
C ARG A 257 15.29 14.72 -3.02
N GLU A 258 15.21 16.00 -3.33
CA GLU A 258 14.38 16.98 -2.62
C GLU A 258 13.04 17.17 -3.36
N ARG A 259 13.09 17.22 -4.70
CA ARG A 259 11.93 17.39 -5.57
C ARG A 259 10.96 16.21 -5.53
N GLU A 260 11.44 14.99 -5.77
CA GLU A 260 10.57 13.83 -5.98
C GLU A 260 9.69 13.48 -4.77
N PRO A 261 10.19 13.49 -3.51
CA PRO A 261 9.35 13.20 -2.36
C PRO A 261 8.23 14.22 -2.14
N VAL A 262 8.52 15.51 -2.38
CA VAL A 262 7.56 16.61 -2.22
C VAL A 262 6.47 16.54 -3.29
N VAL A 263 6.87 16.44 -4.55
CA VAL A 263 5.93 16.27 -5.68
C VAL A 263 5.02 15.07 -5.45
N LYS A 264 5.62 13.94 -5.03
CA LYS A 264 4.89 12.73 -4.71
C LYS A 264 3.93 12.91 -3.54
N SER A 265 4.32 13.69 -2.52
CA SER A 265 3.45 13.91 -1.37
C SER A 265 2.23 14.76 -1.71
N VAL A 266 2.43 15.84 -2.47
CA VAL A 266 1.34 16.69 -2.96
C VAL A 266 0.44 15.92 -3.91
N PHE A 267 1.00 15.21 -4.89
CA PHE A 267 0.21 14.47 -5.87
C PHE A 267 -0.73 13.46 -5.19
N TRP A 268 -0.24 12.64 -4.26
CA TRP A 268 -1.13 11.74 -3.53
C TRP A 268 -2.12 12.51 -2.62
N ALA A 269 -1.71 13.59 -1.95
CA ALA A 269 -2.62 14.35 -1.11
C ALA A 269 -3.79 14.98 -1.91
N LEU A 270 -3.54 15.44 -3.14
CA LEU A 270 -4.58 15.93 -4.05
C LEU A 270 -5.65 14.86 -4.31
N PHE A 271 -5.23 13.65 -4.68
CA PHE A 271 -6.16 12.56 -4.92
C PHE A 271 -6.86 12.05 -3.65
N GLY A 272 -6.21 12.19 -2.49
CA GLY A 272 -6.87 11.99 -1.20
C GLY A 272 -8.01 12.98 -0.98
N ALA A 273 -7.81 14.27 -1.27
CA ALA A 273 -8.84 15.30 -1.15
C ALA A 273 -10.00 15.10 -2.14
N ILE A 274 -9.67 14.84 -3.41
CA ILE A 274 -10.65 14.58 -4.48
C ILE A 274 -11.51 13.37 -4.14
N TYR A 275 -10.90 12.26 -3.71
CA TYR A 275 -11.63 11.05 -3.33
C TYR A 275 -12.63 11.29 -2.20
N LEU A 276 -12.24 12.04 -1.17
CA LEU A 276 -13.11 12.33 -0.04
C LEU A 276 -14.30 13.20 -0.44
N CYS A 277 -14.12 14.14 -1.37
CA CYS A 277 -15.15 15.10 -1.76
C CYS A 277 -16.08 14.56 -2.86
N PHE A 278 -15.55 13.80 -3.83
CA PHE A 278 -16.25 13.47 -5.07
C PHE A 278 -16.24 11.97 -5.41
N GLY A 279 -15.44 11.14 -4.73
CA GLY A 279 -15.34 9.70 -4.96
C GLY A 279 -14.43 9.29 -6.13
N MET A 280 -14.48 8.00 -6.51
CA MET A 280 -13.61 7.41 -7.55
C MET A 280 -13.84 7.95 -8.98
N PRO A 281 -15.08 8.23 -9.45
CA PRO A 281 -15.28 8.75 -10.81
C PRO A 281 -14.48 10.01 -11.09
N GLU A 282 -14.41 10.91 -10.10
CA GLU A 282 -13.65 12.16 -10.21
C GLU A 282 -12.14 11.93 -10.19
N VAL A 283 -11.66 10.91 -9.47
CA VAL A 283 -10.26 10.49 -9.52
C VAL A 283 -9.85 10.11 -10.94
N TYR A 284 -10.70 9.38 -11.68
CA TYR A 284 -10.43 9.06 -13.09
C TYR A 284 -10.39 10.29 -13.98
N ARG A 285 -11.37 11.19 -13.84
CA ARG A 285 -11.43 12.45 -14.58
C ARG A 285 -10.13 13.23 -14.40
N VAL A 286 -9.72 13.47 -13.16
CA VAL A 286 -8.51 14.24 -12.88
C VAL A 286 -7.26 13.52 -13.39
N LEU A 287 -7.14 12.20 -13.25
CA LEU A 287 -5.99 11.45 -13.76
C LEU A 287 -5.83 11.54 -15.28
N PHE A 288 -6.90 11.34 -16.03
CA PHE A 288 -6.80 11.13 -17.47
C PHE A 288 -7.16 12.37 -18.29
N GLU A 289 -8.08 13.22 -17.81
CA GLU A 289 -8.48 14.46 -18.49
C GLU A 289 -7.59 15.63 -18.08
N VAL A 290 -7.42 15.87 -16.78
CA VAL A 290 -6.68 17.04 -16.28
C VAL A 290 -5.18 16.83 -16.40
N PHE A 291 -4.66 15.71 -15.88
CA PHE A 291 -3.24 15.39 -16.00
C PHE A 291 -2.86 14.85 -17.38
N GLY A 292 -3.83 14.48 -18.22
CA GLY A 292 -3.58 13.98 -19.57
C GLY A 292 -2.77 12.69 -19.61
N MET A 293 -2.88 11.83 -18.59
CA MET A 293 -2.11 10.58 -18.55
C MET A 293 -2.56 9.65 -19.67
N ASP A 294 -1.64 9.23 -20.53
CA ASP A 294 -1.92 8.25 -21.57
C ASP A 294 -1.55 6.83 -21.07
N PRO A 295 -2.55 5.92 -20.88
CA PRO A 295 -2.28 4.53 -20.51
C PRO A 295 -1.49 3.73 -21.55
N ASP A 296 -1.48 4.18 -22.81
CA ASP A 296 -0.82 3.54 -23.93
C ASP A 296 0.53 4.19 -24.30
N ASP A 297 1.03 5.14 -23.50
CA ASP A 297 2.36 5.75 -23.67
C ASP A 297 3.47 4.68 -23.74
N GLU A 298 4.39 4.84 -24.70
CA GLU A 298 5.51 3.93 -24.94
C GLU A 298 6.43 3.78 -23.71
N GLU A 299 6.68 4.87 -22.97
CA GLU A 299 7.50 4.86 -21.75
C GLU A 299 6.86 4.05 -20.62
N CYS A 300 5.53 3.83 -20.71
CA CYS A 300 4.73 3.12 -19.71
C CYS A 300 4.40 1.68 -20.12
N GLN A 301 4.78 1.23 -21.31
CA GLN A 301 4.47 -0.12 -21.76
C GLN A 301 5.25 -1.18 -20.95
N PRO A 302 4.58 -2.27 -20.56
CA PRO A 302 5.23 -3.36 -19.85
C PRO A 302 6.21 -4.09 -20.76
N LYS A 303 7.18 -4.78 -20.15
CA LYS A 303 8.09 -5.65 -20.92
C LYS A 303 7.29 -6.74 -21.64
N LEU A 304 7.62 -6.97 -22.92
CA LEU A 304 7.00 -8.03 -23.71
C LEU A 304 7.24 -9.40 -23.04
N ARG A 305 6.18 -10.17 -22.89
CA ARG A 305 6.18 -11.50 -22.28
C ARG A 305 5.40 -12.45 -23.17
N ARG A 306 5.70 -13.75 -23.04
CA ARG A 306 4.87 -14.79 -23.64
C ARG A 306 3.45 -14.67 -23.05
N GLN A 307 2.48 -14.35 -23.90
CA GLN A 307 1.07 -14.41 -23.57
C GLN A 307 0.52 -15.76 -24.02
N LEU A 308 -0.25 -16.41 -23.15
CA LEU A 308 -1.06 -17.56 -23.54
C LEU A 308 -2.31 -17.04 -24.23
N GLU A 309 -2.81 -17.79 -25.20
CA GLU A 309 -4.05 -17.45 -25.86
C GLU A 309 -5.21 -17.52 -24.86
N ASP A 310 -6.04 -16.48 -24.87
CA ASP A 310 -7.18 -16.32 -23.99
C ASP A 310 -8.35 -15.86 -24.84
N VAL A 311 -9.19 -16.81 -25.25
CA VAL A 311 -10.32 -16.55 -26.14
C VAL A 311 -11.61 -16.48 -25.32
N ASP A 312 -12.33 -15.38 -25.43
CA ASP A 312 -13.51 -15.06 -24.62
C ASP A 312 -14.70 -14.71 -25.52
N TYR A 313 -15.44 -15.72 -25.95
CA TYR A 313 -16.63 -15.54 -26.80
C TYR A 313 -17.85 -15.00 -26.04
N VAL A 314 -17.78 -14.86 -24.72
CA VAL A 314 -18.92 -14.52 -23.87
C VAL A 314 -18.95 -13.02 -23.57
N SER A 315 -17.78 -12.41 -23.46
CA SER A 315 -17.63 -11.02 -23.03
C SER A 315 -17.30 -10.11 -24.22
N VAL A 316 -18.26 -9.97 -25.14
CA VAL A 316 -18.12 -9.14 -26.36
C VAL A 316 -17.77 -7.68 -26.01
N GLU A 317 -18.17 -7.18 -24.84
CA GLU A 317 -17.80 -5.84 -24.35
C GLU A 317 -16.28 -5.62 -24.16
N PHE A 318 -15.51 -6.71 -24.06
CA PHE A 318 -14.06 -6.71 -24.00
C PHE A 318 -13.41 -7.11 -25.33
N GLU A 319 -14.21 -7.35 -26.37
CA GLU A 319 -13.74 -7.67 -27.72
C GLU A 319 -13.82 -6.42 -28.62
N GLY A 320 -12.84 -6.24 -29.50
CA GLY A 320 -12.83 -5.13 -30.47
C GLY A 320 -12.09 -3.85 -30.01
N ASN A 321 -12.43 -3.27 -28.84
CA ASN A 321 -11.85 -1.99 -28.39
C ASN A 321 -11.48 -1.96 -26.89
N LYS A 322 -10.38 -1.27 -26.55
CA LYS A 322 -9.96 -1.04 -25.15
C LYS A 322 -10.88 -0.02 -24.48
N LEU A 323 -11.47 -0.36 -23.34
CA LEU A 323 -12.33 0.55 -22.56
C LEU A 323 -11.60 1.84 -22.20
N THR A 324 -12.22 2.99 -22.49
CA THR A 324 -11.73 4.31 -22.08
C THR A 324 -11.97 4.53 -20.59
N TRP A 325 -11.35 5.57 -20.02
CA TRP A 325 -11.58 5.89 -18.61
C TRP A 325 -13.00 6.42 -18.39
N GLN A 326 -13.59 7.09 -19.38
CA GLN A 326 -14.98 7.54 -19.35
C GLN A 326 -15.93 6.34 -19.28
N ASP A 327 -15.66 5.29 -20.05
CA ASP A 327 -16.46 4.06 -20.03
C ASP A 327 -16.45 3.38 -18.65
N VAL A 328 -15.31 3.46 -17.96
CA VAL A 328 -15.16 2.90 -16.60
C VAL A 328 -15.83 3.81 -15.55
N ALA A 329 -15.61 5.12 -15.62
CA ALA A 329 -16.11 6.08 -14.64
C ALA A 329 -17.63 6.30 -14.72
N ALA A 330 -18.20 6.30 -15.93
CA ALA A 330 -19.62 6.49 -16.16
C ALA A 330 -20.44 5.19 -16.05
N TYR A 331 -19.77 4.04 -15.90
CA TYR A 331 -20.45 2.75 -15.85
C TYR A 331 -21.39 2.68 -14.65
N ARG A 332 -22.69 2.55 -14.94
CA ARG A 332 -23.71 2.21 -13.96
C ARG A 332 -24.18 0.79 -14.25
N PRO A 333 -24.03 -0.14 -13.30
CA PRO A 333 -24.55 -1.49 -13.49
C PRO A 333 -26.08 -1.44 -13.68
N PRO A 334 -26.65 -2.30 -14.55
CA PRO A 334 -28.10 -2.46 -14.67
C PRO A 334 -28.78 -2.76 -13.33
N GLU A 335 -30.08 -2.42 -13.18
CA GLU A 335 -30.82 -2.69 -11.93
C GLU A 335 -30.88 -4.18 -11.57
N ASP A 336 -30.84 -5.04 -12.58
CA ASP A 336 -30.84 -6.51 -12.48
C ASP A 336 -29.42 -7.12 -12.44
N ALA A 337 -28.38 -6.29 -12.32
CA ALA A 337 -27.01 -6.77 -12.22
C ALA A 337 -26.81 -7.67 -10.99
N LEU A 338 -26.22 -8.85 -11.22
CA LEU A 338 -25.94 -9.81 -10.15
C LEU A 338 -25.00 -9.26 -9.07
N PHE A 339 -24.08 -8.37 -9.46
CA PHE A 339 -22.97 -7.90 -8.64
C PHE A 339 -22.92 -6.37 -8.55
N VAL A 340 -22.23 -5.87 -7.52
CA VAL A 340 -21.94 -4.44 -7.40
C VAL A 340 -21.00 -3.96 -8.52
N HIS A 341 -19.97 -4.74 -8.86
CA HIS A 341 -19.02 -4.40 -9.94
C HIS A 341 -18.95 -5.52 -10.99
N PRO A 342 -19.97 -5.68 -11.86
CA PRO A 342 -20.07 -6.82 -12.78
C PRO A 342 -18.97 -6.85 -13.84
N ARG A 343 -18.58 -5.71 -14.43
CA ARG A 343 -17.45 -5.63 -15.37
C ARG A 343 -16.13 -6.03 -14.72
N LEU A 344 -15.88 -5.53 -13.51
CA LEU A 344 -14.66 -5.88 -12.76
C LEU A 344 -14.65 -7.37 -12.37
N PHE A 345 -15.81 -7.92 -12.00
CA PHE A 345 -15.97 -9.35 -11.77
C PHE A 345 -15.62 -10.15 -13.02
N ARG A 346 -16.19 -9.82 -14.20
CA ARG A 346 -15.91 -10.50 -15.47
C ARG A 346 -14.46 -10.33 -15.92
N ALA A 347 -13.87 -9.16 -15.65
CA ALA A 347 -12.45 -8.95 -15.89
C ALA A 347 -11.59 -9.88 -15.04
N CYS A 348 -11.99 -10.24 -13.82
CA CYS A 348 -11.20 -11.09 -12.92
C CYS A 348 -11.54 -12.59 -13.02
N VAL A 349 -12.81 -12.92 -13.23
CA VAL A 349 -13.37 -14.26 -13.29
C VAL A 349 -13.67 -14.59 -14.75
N PRO A 350 -12.85 -15.42 -15.41
CA PRO A 350 -13.01 -15.71 -16.83
C PRO A 350 -14.31 -16.49 -17.11
N PRO A 351 -14.86 -16.38 -18.33
CA PRO A 351 -15.89 -17.30 -18.79
C PRO A 351 -15.36 -18.74 -18.78
N GLY A 352 -16.27 -19.72 -18.82
CA GLY A 352 -15.87 -21.13 -18.78
C GLY A 352 -15.65 -21.69 -17.38
N MET A 353 -15.70 -20.87 -16.33
CA MET A 353 -15.68 -21.36 -14.94
C MET A 353 -16.84 -22.34 -14.63
N HIS A 354 -17.94 -22.29 -15.38
CA HIS A 354 -19.03 -23.25 -15.27
C HIS A 354 -18.60 -24.70 -15.53
N ARG A 355 -17.48 -24.94 -16.24
CA ARG A 355 -16.91 -26.28 -16.47
C ARG A 355 -16.47 -26.97 -15.17
N PHE A 356 -16.25 -26.19 -14.12
CA PHE A 356 -15.87 -26.69 -12.81
C PHE A 356 -17.07 -26.98 -11.90
N ARG A 357 -18.32 -26.75 -12.36
CA ARG A 357 -19.51 -27.09 -11.58
C ARG A 357 -19.62 -28.59 -11.36
N GLY A 358 -20.07 -28.97 -10.17
CA GLY A 358 -20.27 -30.37 -9.81
C GLY A 358 -18.96 -31.16 -9.68
N ASN A 359 -17.81 -30.49 -9.56
CA ASN A 359 -16.59 -31.17 -9.18
C ASN A 359 -16.56 -31.45 -7.67
N ILE A 360 -15.59 -32.25 -7.23
CA ILE A 360 -15.43 -32.64 -5.82
C ILE A 360 -15.30 -31.40 -4.91
N TRP A 361 -14.59 -30.37 -5.36
CA TRP A 361 -14.43 -29.14 -4.59
C TRP A 361 -15.77 -28.40 -4.38
N ASP A 362 -16.63 -28.36 -5.40
CA ASP A 362 -17.93 -27.70 -5.42
C ASP A 362 -18.94 -28.37 -4.47
N TYR A 363 -18.84 -29.69 -4.32
CA TYR A 363 -19.65 -30.48 -3.38
C TYR A 363 -19.11 -30.45 -1.95
N ASP A 364 -17.81 -30.71 -1.76
CA ASP A 364 -17.26 -30.92 -0.41
C ASP A 364 -16.71 -29.64 0.23
N SER A 365 -15.96 -28.86 -0.54
CA SER A 365 -15.19 -27.72 -0.02
C SER A 365 -16.01 -26.44 0.00
N ARG A 366 -16.75 -26.15 -1.08
CA ARG A 366 -17.54 -24.92 -1.22
C ARG A 366 -18.50 -24.69 -0.05
N PRO A 367 -19.32 -25.65 0.42
CA PRO A 367 -20.23 -25.41 1.54
C PRO A 367 -19.51 -25.04 2.84
N GLN A 368 -18.33 -25.64 3.09
CA GLN A 368 -17.52 -25.35 4.27
C GLN A 368 -16.91 -23.95 4.19
N VAL A 369 -16.38 -23.57 3.03
CA VAL A 369 -15.85 -22.23 2.77
C VAL A 369 -16.95 -21.18 2.92
N MET A 370 -18.11 -21.38 2.29
CA MET A 370 -19.25 -20.46 2.38
C MET A 370 -19.72 -20.29 3.83
N ARG A 371 -19.89 -21.39 4.58
CA ARG A 371 -20.25 -21.35 6.00
C ARG A 371 -19.22 -20.55 6.82
N THR A 372 -17.93 -20.77 6.58
CA THR A 372 -16.85 -20.10 7.33
C THR A 372 -16.80 -18.60 7.03
N LEU A 373 -17.08 -18.20 5.79
CA LEU A 373 -17.10 -16.80 5.35
C LEU A 373 -18.43 -16.10 5.60
N GLY A 374 -19.47 -16.83 6.03
CA GLY A 374 -20.81 -16.29 6.27
C GLY A 374 -21.58 -15.97 4.98
N TYR A 375 -21.40 -16.79 3.94
CA TYR A 375 -22.11 -16.67 2.67
C TYR A 375 -23.21 -17.74 2.50
N PRO A 376 -24.23 -17.47 1.68
CA PRO A 376 -24.49 -16.19 0.99
C PRO A 376 -24.97 -15.11 1.96
N LEU A 377 -24.73 -13.84 1.65
CA LEU A 377 -25.28 -12.74 2.44
C LEU A 377 -26.79 -12.65 2.22
N ALA A 378 -27.54 -12.35 3.29
CA ALA A 378 -28.96 -12.06 3.21
C ALA A 378 -29.16 -10.74 2.45
N LYS A 379 -29.42 -10.86 1.14
CA LYS A 379 -29.78 -9.73 0.28
C LYS A 379 -31.03 -10.13 -0.48
N THR A 380 -32.12 -9.43 -0.19
CA THR A 380 -33.41 -9.60 -0.85
C THR A 380 -33.38 -8.84 -2.17
N ASP A 381 -33.09 -9.54 -3.27
CA ASP A 381 -33.32 -8.97 -4.59
C ASP A 381 -34.81 -8.98 -4.92
N ARG A 382 -35.24 -8.14 -5.86
CA ARG A 382 -36.66 -8.09 -6.30
C ARG A 382 -37.12 -9.43 -6.90
N ILE A 383 -36.20 -10.18 -7.49
CA ILE A 383 -36.43 -11.41 -8.25
C ILE A 383 -35.58 -12.52 -7.61
N PRO A 384 -36.17 -13.62 -7.11
CA PRO A 384 -35.44 -14.72 -6.46
C PRO A 384 -34.36 -15.36 -7.36
N GLU A 385 -34.60 -15.44 -8.65
CA GLU A 385 -33.69 -16.01 -9.65
C GLU A 385 -32.36 -15.23 -9.73
N ILE A 386 -32.38 -13.92 -9.49
CA ILE A 386 -31.18 -13.08 -9.42
C ILE A 386 -30.33 -13.45 -8.20
N THR A 387 -30.98 -13.68 -7.06
CA THR A 387 -30.31 -14.13 -5.85
C THR A 387 -29.65 -15.49 -6.05
N GLU A 388 -30.35 -16.43 -6.69
CA GLU A 388 -29.83 -17.74 -7.02
C GLU A 388 -28.62 -17.65 -7.97
N ALA A 389 -28.76 -16.91 -9.08
CA ALA A 389 -27.70 -16.71 -10.06
C ALA A 389 -26.44 -16.08 -9.44
N ARG A 390 -26.61 -15.06 -8.58
CA ARG A 390 -25.50 -14.45 -7.83
C ARG A 390 -24.79 -15.47 -6.95
N ASN A 391 -25.54 -16.32 -6.24
CA ASN A 391 -24.96 -17.30 -5.32
C ASN A 391 -24.18 -18.38 -6.09
N ILE A 392 -24.66 -18.79 -7.26
CA ILE A 392 -23.97 -19.74 -8.13
C ILE A 392 -22.63 -19.15 -8.61
N GLU A 393 -22.65 -17.93 -9.14
CA GLU A 393 -21.43 -17.27 -9.63
C GLU A 393 -20.46 -16.90 -8.49
N LEU A 394 -20.97 -16.57 -7.30
CA LEU A 394 -20.15 -16.42 -6.10
C LEU A 394 -19.42 -17.72 -5.78
N GLY A 395 -20.10 -18.87 -5.89
CA GLY A 395 -19.49 -20.19 -5.71
C GLY A 395 -18.34 -20.45 -6.70
N LEU A 396 -18.55 -20.13 -7.97
CA LEU A 396 -17.51 -20.22 -9.00
C LEU A 396 -16.32 -19.29 -8.72
N GLY A 397 -16.60 -18.05 -8.33
CA GLY A 397 -15.57 -17.09 -7.92
C GLY A 397 -14.77 -17.57 -6.70
N LEU A 398 -15.45 -18.17 -5.71
CA LEU A 398 -14.80 -18.74 -4.53
C LEU A 398 -13.85 -19.85 -4.95
N GLN A 399 -14.27 -20.76 -5.82
CA GLN A 399 -13.39 -21.81 -6.32
C GLN A 399 -12.15 -21.23 -7.00
N LEU A 400 -12.30 -20.19 -7.82
CA LEU A 400 -11.18 -19.51 -8.47
C LEU A 400 -10.22 -18.90 -7.45
N CYS A 401 -10.72 -18.33 -6.34
CA CYS A 401 -9.86 -17.81 -5.26
C CYS A 401 -8.94 -18.87 -4.65
N PHE A 402 -9.36 -20.14 -4.64
CA PHE A 402 -8.57 -21.26 -4.11
C PHE A 402 -7.73 -21.98 -5.18
N LEU A 403 -7.82 -21.57 -6.44
CA LEU A 403 -7.12 -22.22 -7.54
C LEU A 403 -5.71 -21.66 -7.73
N HIS A 404 -4.70 -22.43 -7.33
CA HIS A 404 -3.31 -22.01 -7.41
C HIS A 404 -2.80 -21.96 -8.87
N PRO A 405 -1.94 -20.99 -9.23
CA PRO A 405 -1.29 -20.89 -10.55
C PRO A 405 -0.63 -22.16 -11.07
N SER A 406 -0.27 -23.11 -10.21
CA SER A 406 0.37 -24.35 -10.64
C SER A 406 -0.59 -25.37 -11.26
N LYS A 407 -1.91 -25.26 -11.06
CA LYS A 407 -2.89 -26.28 -11.51
C LYS A 407 -3.30 -26.10 -12.97
N TYR A 408 -3.98 -25.00 -13.30
CA TYR A 408 -4.59 -24.80 -14.63
C TYR A 408 -4.04 -23.60 -15.41
N LYS A 409 -3.07 -22.85 -14.87
CA LYS A 409 -2.58 -21.61 -15.52
C LYS A 409 -1.98 -21.85 -16.91
N PHE A 410 -1.35 -23.01 -17.12
CA PHE A 410 -0.77 -23.37 -18.42
C PHE A 410 -1.83 -23.81 -19.45
N GLU A 411 -3.00 -24.23 -18.99
CA GLU A 411 -4.15 -24.52 -19.86
C GLU A 411 -4.92 -23.25 -20.20
N HIS A 412 -5.14 -22.38 -19.20
CA HIS A 412 -5.79 -21.09 -19.39
C HIS A 412 -5.18 -20.04 -18.44
N PRO A 413 -4.68 -18.89 -18.96
CA PRO A 413 -3.94 -17.91 -18.16
C PRO A 413 -4.74 -17.27 -17.02
N ARG A 414 -6.08 -17.26 -17.10
CA ARG A 414 -7.00 -16.69 -16.10
C ARG A 414 -7.57 -17.72 -15.12
N PHE A 415 -7.32 -19.03 -15.29
CA PHE A 415 -7.78 -20.06 -14.35
C PHE A 415 -6.86 -20.14 -13.12
N CYS A 416 -6.73 -19.01 -12.41
CA CYS A 416 -6.06 -18.90 -11.12
C CYS A 416 -6.48 -17.61 -10.39
N TYR A 417 -6.16 -17.51 -9.11
CA TYR A 417 -6.56 -16.39 -8.27
C TYR A 417 -5.83 -15.06 -8.54
N GLU A 418 -4.78 -15.00 -9.39
CA GLU A 418 -3.83 -13.87 -9.44
C GLU A 418 -4.49 -12.50 -9.69
N ARG A 419 -5.55 -12.44 -10.52
CA ARG A 419 -6.26 -11.20 -10.82
C ARG A 419 -7.10 -10.72 -9.62
N LEU A 420 -7.80 -11.65 -8.96
CA LEU A 420 -8.53 -11.38 -7.72
C LEU A 420 -7.58 -11.04 -6.57
N GLU A 421 -6.42 -11.68 -6.49
CA GLU A 421 -5.35 -11.33 -5.53
C GLU A 421 -4.93 -9.88 -5.72
N TYR A 422 -4.66 -9.46 -6.96
CA TYR A 422 -4.24 -8.09 -7.25
C TYR A 422 -5.29 -7.07 -6.84
N LEU A 423 -6.56 -7.29 -7.23
CA LEU A 423 -7.68 -6.44 -6.82
C LEU A 423 -7.84 -6.41 -5.30
N GLY A 424 -7.82 -7.59 -4.69
CA GLY A 424 -7.96 -7.82 -3.27
C GLY A 424 -6.89 -7.14 -2.42
N GLN A 425 -5.64 -7.17 -2.87
CA GLN A 425 -4.56 -6.45 -2.23
C GLN A 425 -4.85 -4.94 -2.16
N LYS A 426 -5.31 -4.33 -3.27
CA LYS A 426 -5.55 -2.89 -3.33
C LYS A 426 -6.74 -2.45 -2.50
N ILE A 427 -7.85 -3.18 -2.55
CA ILE A 427 -9.02 -2.84 -1.73
C ILE A 427 -8.75 -3.06 -0.24
N GLN A 428 -7.99 -4.09 0.11
CA GLN A 428 -7.58 -4.34 1.49
C GLN A 428 -6.73 -3.19 2.05
N ASP A 429 -5.80 -2.67 1.24
CA ASP A 429 -4.97 -1.53 1.61
C ASP A 429 -5.82 -0.27 1.83
N LEU A 430 -6.75 0.02 0.92
CA LEU A 430 -7.66 1.17 1.02
C LEU A 430 -8.58 1.08 2.25
N VAL A 431 -9.23 -0.07 2.45
CA VAL A 431 -10.13 -0.31 3.60
C VAL A 431 -9.41 -0.16 4.94
N MET A 432 -8.19 -0.70 5.05
CA MET A 432 -7.39 -0.54 6.26
C MET A 432 -6.97 0.92 6.46
N ALA A 433 -6.62 1.64 5.39
CA ALA A 433 -6.25 3.05 5.47
C ALA A 433 -7.41 3.93 5.98
N GLU A 434 -8.62 3.73 5.44
CA GLU A 434 -9.83 4.42 5.90
C GLU A 434 -10.10 4.15 7.39
N ARG A 435 -10.01 2.89 7.82
CA ARG A 435 -10.24 2.52 9.22
C ARG A 435 -9.23 3.16 10.16
N LEU A 436 -7.95 3.15 9.80
CA LEU A 436 -6.90 3.74 10.62
C LEU A 436 -7.04 5.25 10.75
N LEU A 437 -7.46 5.95 9.69
CA LEU A 437 -7.73 7.39 9.73
C LEU A 437 -8.86 7.72 10.71
N MET A 438 -9.97 6.98 10.66
CA MET A 438 -11.11 7.17 11.56
C MET A 438 -10.77 6.79 13.01
N LYS A 439 -9.95 5.75 13.21
CA LYS A 439 -9.57 5.25 14.55
C LYS A 439 -8.54 6.14 15.26
N HIS A 440 -7.64 6.77 14.51
CA HIS A 440 -6.52 7.53 15.04
C HIS A 440 -6.53 8.97 14.53
N LEU A 441 -7.46 9.78 15.04
CA LEU A 441 -7.69 11.17 14.60
C LEU A 441 -6.45 12.07 14.72
N ASP A 442 -5.69 11.95 15.81
CA ASP A 442 -4.51 12.78 16.07
C ASP A 442 -3.22 12.28 15.40
N ALA A 443 -3.25 11.08 14.80
CA ALA A 443 -2.05 10.46 14.27
C ALA A 443 -1.61 11.10 12.94
N PRO A 444 -0.31 11.41 12.78
CA PRO A 444 0.21 11.87 11.50
C PRO A 444 0.22 10.74 10.46
N GLY A 445 0.11 11.09 9.18
CA GLY A 445 0.06 10.13 8.07
C GLY A 445 1.23 9.17 8.01
N LYS A 446 2.45 9.61 8.35
CA LYS A 446 3.62 8.73 8.41
C LYS A 446 3.48 7.62 9.46
N TRP A 447 2.94 7.95 10.63
CA TRP A 447 2.67 6.95 11.66
C TRP A 447 1.57 5.98 11.21
N LEU A 448 0.52 6.50 10.56
CA LEU A 448 -0.55 5.68 9.99
C LEU A 448 0.00 4.71 8.92
N GLN A 449 0.92 5.17 8.07
CA GLN A 449 1.57 4.34 7.06
C GLN A 449 2.38 3.20 7.70
N GLU A 450 3.13 3.47 8.77
CA GLU A 450 3.87 2.43 9.48
C GLU A 450 2.93 1.43 10.16
N ARG A 451 1.85 1.92 10.79
CA ARG A 451 0.84 1.07 11.42
C ARG A 451 0.11 0.20 10.40
N HIS A 452 -0.31 0.79 9.28
CA HIS A 452 -0.94 0.12 8.14
C HIS A 452 -0.07 -1.01 7.62
N ARG A 453 1.19 -0.72 7.29
CA ARG A 453 2.14 -1.74 6.79
C ARG A 453 2.30 -2.89 7.77
N ARG A 454 2.35 -2.63 9.07
CA ARG A 454 2.49 -3.67 10.10
C ARG A 454 1.25 -4.57 10.20
N LEU A 455 0.05 -4.03 10.01
CA LEU A 455 -1.19 -4.79 10.05
C LEU A 455 -1.41 -5.61 8.76
N VAL A 456 -1.04 -5.05 7.61
CA VAL A 456 -1.27 -5.65 6.28
C VAL A 456 -0.06 -6.45 5.79
N MET A 457 0.95 -6.72 6.64
CA MET A 457 2.08 -7.57 6.22
C MET A 457 1.58 -8.95 5.78
N ASN A 458 2.13 -9.47 4.68
CA ASN A 458 1.80 -10.80 4.15
C ASN A 458 1.83 -11.90 5.21
N LYS A 459 2.74 -11.80 6.19
CA LYS A 459 2.84 -12.74 7.31
C LYS A 459 1.52 -12.87 8.09
N PHE A 460 0.81 -11.76 8.32
CA PHE A 460 -0.45 -11.73 9.06
C PHE A 460 -1.62 -12.12 8.17
N CYS A 461 -1.67 -11.61 6.94
CA CYS A 461 -2.69 -11.98 5.96
C CYS A 461 -2.78 -13.51 5.81
N GLY A 462 -1.70 -14.20 5.44
CA GLY A 462 -1.77 -15.67 5.36
C GLY A 462 -2.06 -16.38 6.69
N ARG A 463 -1.81 -15.75 7.84
CA ARG A 463 -2.10 -16.33 9.16
C ARG A 463 -3.60 -16.41 9.42
N TYR A 464 -4.36 -15.36 9.13
CA TYR A 464 -5.80 -15.34 9.40
C TYR A 464 -6.55 -16.42 8.60
N LEU A 465 -6.20 -16.62 7.33
CA LEU A 465 -6.72 -17.72 6.51
C LEU A 465 -6.45 -19.10 7.15
N ARG A 466 -5.26 -19.28 7.74
CA ARG A 466 -4.88 -20.54 8.38
C ARG A 466 -5.61 -20.76 9.71
N GLU A 467 -5.83 -19.71 10.49
CA GLU A 467 -6.61 -19.77 11.73
C GLU A 467 -8.08 -20.15 11.48
N LYS A 468 -8.61 -19.83 10.29
CA LYS A 468 -9.92 -20.28 9.83
C LYS A 468 -9.91 -21.65 9.13
N TYR A 469 -8.78 -22.35 9.12
CA TYR A 469 -8.58 -23.64 8.44
C TYR A 469 -8.86 -23.63 6.93
N LEU A 470 -9.03 -22.45 6.31
CA LEU A 470 -9.37 -22.33 4.90
C LEU A 470 -8.22 -22.71 3.97
N HIS A 471 -6.98 -22.63 4.44
CA HIS A 471 -5.78 -23.03 3.69
C HIS A 471 -5.79 -24.48 3.17
N ARG A 472 -6.62 -25.36 3.74
CA ARG A 472 -6.75 -26.76 3.31
C ARG A 472 -7.49 -26.92 1.99
N PHE A 473 -8.28 -25.91 1.59
CA PHE A 473 -9.07 -25.95 0.36
C PHE A 473 -8.32 -25.42 -0.86
N ILE A 474 -7.04 -25.05 -0.72
CA ILE A 474 -6.22 -24.55 -1.83
C ILE A 474 -5.91 -25.71 -2.78
N ILE A 475 -6.21 -25.51 -4.06
CA ILE A 475 -6.03 -26.50 -5.11
C ILE A 475 -4.66 -26.28 -5.75
N TYR A 476 -3.73 -27.20 -5.50
CA TYR A 476 -2.42 -27.26 -6.13
C TYR A 476 -2.39 -28.29 -7.27
N SER A 477 -1.33 -28.25 -8.09
CA SER A 477 -1.02 -29.39 -8.97
C SER A 477 -0.39 -30.51 -8.15
N GLU A 478 -0.62 -31.74 -8.59
CA GLU A 478 -0.13 -32.96 -7.90
C GLU A 478 1.39 -32.92 -7.69
N GLN A 479 2.13 -32.37 -8.65
CA GLN A 479 3.58 -32.24 -8.61
C GLN A 479 4.10 -31.34 -7.49
N VAL A 480 3.31 -30.35 -7.04
CA VAL A 480 3.79 -29.35 -6.06
C VAL A 480 3.06 -29.42 -4.72
N GLN A 481 1.96 -30.17 -4.62
CA GLN A 481 1.12 -30.21 -3.43
C GLN A 481 1.92 -30.51 -2.15
N ASP A 482 2.70 -31.60 -2.15
CA ASP A 482 3.52 -31.98 -1.01
C ASP A 482 4.51 -30.88 -0.60
N SER A 483 5.08 -30.18 -1.58
CA SER A 483 6.02 -29.09 -1.32
C SER A 483 5.33 -27.92 -0.61
N TYR A 484 4.10 -27.57 -0.99
CA TYR A 484 3.35 -26.49 -0.33
C TYR A 484 2.82 -26.89 1.05
N GLU A 485 2.51 -28.16 1.29
CA GLU A 485 2.07 -28.64 2.60
C GLU A 485 3.20 -28.60 3.64
N HIS A 486 4.38 -29.09 3.26
CA HIS A 486 5.54 -29.23 4.15
C HIS A 486 6.41 -27.97 4.23
N ASN A 487 6.52 -27.18 3.15
CA ASN A 487 7.40 -26.01 3.11
C ASN A 487 6.65 -24.70 3.44
N ARG A 488 6.87 -24.20 4.65
CA ARG A 488 6.30 -22.92 5.12
C ARG A 488 6.64 -21.73 4.23
N ARG A 489 7.80 -21.72 3.55
CA ARG A 489 8.21 -20.61 2.68
C ARG A 489 7.37 -20.52 1.41
N LEU A 490 6.86 -21.64 0.90
CA LEU A 490 5.97 -21.72 -0.25
C LEU A 490 4.51 -21.52 0.17
N ARG A 491 4.12 -22.16 1.28
CA ARG A 491 2.76 -22.09 1.83
C ARG A 491 2.31 -20.68 2.20
N ASN A 492 3.17 -19.92 2.88
CA ASN A 492 2.79 -18.63 3.44
C ASN A 492 2.39 -17.60 2.36
N PRO A 493 3.17 -17.42 1.26
CA PRO A 493 2.72 -16.63 0.11
C PRO A 493 1.39 -17.10 -0.47
N ALA A 494 1.22 -18.41 -0.73
CA ALA A 494 -0.03 -18.93 -1.30
C ALA A 494 -1.25 -18.63 -0.41
N THR A 495 -1.15 -18.87 0.91
CA THR A 495 -2.24 -18.52 1.84
C THR A 495 -2.51 -17.02 1.92
N THR A 496 -1.50 -16.18 1.69
CA THR A 496 -1.69 -14.72 1.63
C THR A 496 -2.47 -14.33 0.39
N ALA A 497 -2.06 -14.88 -0.75
CA ALA A 497 -2.66 -14.59 -2.04
C ALA A 497 -4.13 -15.03 -2.10
N VAL A 498 -4.45 -16.21 -1.57
CA VAL A 498 -5.83 -16.70 -1.47
C VAL A 498 -6.69 -15.79 -0.58
N GLN A 499 -6.17 -15.32 0.55
CA GLN A 499 -6.92 -14.38 1.38
C GLN A 499 -7.16 -13.04 0.68
N GLN A 500 -6.16 -12.51 -0.01
CA GLN A 500 -6.33 -11.31 -0.82
C GLN A 500 -7.37 -11.57 -1.93
N ALA A 501 -7.31 -12.70 -2.62
CA ALA A 501 -8.28 -13.06 -3.64
C ALA A 501 -9.71 -13.13 -3.11
N LEU A 502 -9.93 -13.63 -1.89
CA LEU A 502 -11.24 -13.60 -1.22
C LEU A 502 -11.75 -12.17 -1.01
N HIS A 503 -10.88 -11.24 -0.60
CA HIS A 503 -11.23 -9.82 -0.50
C HIS A 503 -11.52 -9.20 -1.87
N GLY A 504 -10.77 -9.59 -2.92
CA GLY A 504 -11.01 -9.12 -4.30
C GLY A 504 -12.35 -9.59 -4.85
N LEU A 505 -12.72 -10.85 -4.61
CA LEU A 505 -14.01 -11.41 -4.98
C LEU A 505 -15.16 -10.72 -4.23
N SER A 506 -15.02 -10.59 -2.90
CA SER A 506 -15.96 -9.89 -2.04
C SER A 506 -16.21 -8.46 -2.53
N TYR A 507 -15.14 -7.75 -2.88
CA TYR A 507 -15.25 -6.42 -3.47
C TYR A 507 -16.05 -6.43 -4.76
N ALA A 508 -15.73 -7.31 -5.72
CA ALA A 508 -16.42 -7.35 -7.00
C ALA A 508 -17.92 -7.69 -6.86
N VAL A 509 -18.26 -8.62 -5.94
CA VAL A 509 -19.64 -9.12 -5.75
C VAL A 509 -20.48 -8.19 -4.89
N TYR A 510 -19.99 -7.80 -3.70
CA TYR A 510 -20.76 -7.11 -2.65
C TYR A 510 -20.20 -5.71 -2.31
N GLY A 511 -19.07 -5.31 -2.91
CA GLY A 511 -18.48 -3.98 -2.73
C GLY A 511 -17.64 -3.83 -1.45
N LYS A 512 -17.18 -2.60 -1.23
CA LYS A 512 -16.33 -2.23 -0.07
C LYS A 512 -16.90 -2.61 1.31
N PRO A 513 -18.22 -2.56 1.58
CA PRO A 513 -18.76 -2.94 2.89
C PRO A 513 -18.48 -4.40 3.27
N ASP A 514 -18.57 -5.33 2.33
CA ASP A 514 -18.34 -6.75 2.60
C ASP A 514 -16.85 -7.05 2.82
N VAL A 515 -15.95 -6.33 2.14
CA VAL A 515 -14.51 -6.40 2.43
C VAL A 515 -14.22 -6.00 3.88
N ARG A 516 -14.89 -4.95 4.40
CA ARG A 516 -14.76 -4.55 5.82
C ARG A 516 -15.25 -5.66 6.75
N ARG A 517 -16.40 -6.27 6.45
CA ARG A 517 -16.94 -7.40 7.21
C ARG A 517 -15.94 -8.55 7.25
N LEU A 518 -15.42 -8.97 6.09
CA LEU A 518 -14.41 -10.04 6.03
C LEU A 518 -13.16 -9.69 6.83
N MET A 519 -12.59 -8.50 6.64
CA MET A 519 -11.36 -8.10 7.31
C MET A 519 -11.49 -8.00 8.83
N PHE A 520 -12.61 -7.48 9.34
CA PHE A 520 -12.72 -7.11 10.75
C PHE A 520 -13.62 -8.02 11.58
N GLU A 521 -14.62 -8.67 10.97
CA GLU A 521 -15.53 -9.58 11.69
C GLU A 521 -15.13 -11.04 11.47
N VAL A 522 -14.75 -11.40 10.24
CA VAL A 522 -14.37 -12.79 9.94
C VAL A 522 -12.91 -13.04 10.31
N PHE A 523 -11.97 -12.28 9.73
CA PHE A 523 -10.53 -12.50 9.90
C PHE A 523 -9.90 -11.75 11.07
N ASP A 524 -10.62 -10.79 11.67
CA ASP A 524 -10.19 -10.04 12.87
C ASP A 524 -8.77 -9.46 12.76
N PHE A 525 -8.54 -8.65 11.72
CA PHE A 525 -7.23 -8.04 11.44
C PHE A 525 -6.65 -7.16 12.58
N GLU A 526 -7.46 -6.77 13.56
CA GLU A 526 -7.04 -5.90 14.65
C GLU A 526 -6.68 -6.66 15.94
N GLN A 527 -7.06 -7.94 16.08
CA GLN A 527 -6.75 -8.76 17.24
C GLN A 527 -5.30 -9.28 17.16
N ILE A 528 -4.37 -8.45 17.63
CA ILE A 528 -2.92 -8.78 17.67
C ILE A 528 -2.58 -9.67 18.89
N GLN A 529 -3.47 -9.76 19.89
CA GLN A 529 -3.28 -10.64 21.04
C GLN A 529 -3.84 -12.04 20.76
N PRO A 530 -3.17 -13.12 21.19
CA PRO A 530 -3.75 -14.45 21.11
C PRO A 530 -5.05 -14.48 21.93
N LYS A 531 -6.09 -15.14 21.38
CA LYS A 531 -7.30 -15.46 22.15
C LYS A 531 -6.87 -16.17 23.43
N ALA A 532 -7.48 -15.79 24.56
CA ALA A 532 -7.29 -16.52 25.79
C ALA A 532 -7.61 -18.00 25.52
N VAL A 533 -6.65 -18.86 25.86
CA VAL A 533 -6.76 -20.32 25.73
C VAL A 533 -7.83 -20.82 26.68
#